data_AF-A0A0P9BRC8-F1
#
_entry.id   AF-A0A0P9BRC8-F1
#
_cell.length_a   1.000
_cell.length_b   1.000
_cell.length_c   1.000
_cell.angle_alpha   90.00
_cell.angle_beta   90.00
_cell.angle_gamma   90.00
#
_symmetry.space_group_name_H-M   'P 1'
#
loop_
_entity.id
_entity.type
_entity.pdbx_description
1 polymer ?
#
loop_
_entity_poly.entity_id
_entity_poly.type
_entity_poly.pdbx_seq_one_letter_code
_entity_poly.pdbx_strand_id
1 'polypeptide(L)'
;MGCMRYLSDAHLRGFERYKYNSIDTSWLSVYVMHPFWNYCVKFVPKWLAPNVLTFVGFLMTVINFILLAYYDWNFDAANDKEVGNTVPAWVWTVAAINILIYYNLDGMDGKQARRTGTSGPLGELFDHGLDSYSAALIPIYIFSLFGTVDLPPIRMFFVIWNVFLNFYLTHVEKYNTGVMFLPWGYDFTMWGVSGMLFVATVFGPEIYRFDIHGFTVANAFEVLLIGSGIVSSHPIIARNIYLSYKNKTGKMRPMWEMLRPFFAFLWLFVITTFWSFFSRNNVINDEPRILWILYGTIFSNIACRLIVAQMSDTRCDGFNVLMWPLVATVGVCCFPYYQLVFETDLTRDVERWIVHGLTIFCTLAHWHYGYGVVSEMCDHFHIRCFKVRQSSSQAGSDLTHQLLQNNNKVKPQKSHSN
;
A
#
# COMPACT_ATOMS: atom_id res chain seq x y z
N MET A 1 1.91 -27.58 17.77
CA MET A 1 0.78 -26.97 17.04
C MET A 1 1.21 -26.82 15.59
N GLY A 2 0.59 -27.52 14.65
CA GLY A 2 0.93 -27.39 13.24
C GLY A 2 0.63 -25.97 12.77
N CYS A 3 1.64 -25.22 12.34
CA CYS A 3 1.46 -23.88 11.80
C CYS A 3 0.70 -24.00 10.47
N MET A 4 -0.36 -23.21 10.29
CA MET A 4 -1.14 -23.18 9.05
C MET A 4 -0.21 -22.73 7.92
N ARG A 5 0.00 -23.58 6.89
CA ARG A 5 0.86 -23.24 5.75
C ARG A 5 0.12 -22.40 4.71
N TYR A 6 0.68 -21.27 4.34
CA TYR A 6 0.15 -20.38 3.31
C TYR A 6 0.82 -20.57 1.95
N LEU A 7 2.08 -20.98 1.92
CA LEU A 7 2.84 -21.23 0.70
C LEU A 7 2.87 -22.74 0.39
N SER A 8 2.54 -23.06 -0.85
CA SER A 8 2.74 -24.41 -1.39
C SER A 8 4.19 -24.60 -1.81
N ASP A 9 4.64 -25.85 -1.98
CA ASP A 9 5.98 -26.10 -2.51
C ASP A 9 6.17 -25.53 -3.92
N ALA A 10 5.08 -25.36 -4.68
CA ALA A 10 5.12 -24.68 -5.97
C ALA A 10 5.42 -23.18 -5.82
N HIS A 11 4.85 -22.52 -4.80
CA HIS A 11 5.18 -21.14 -4.46
C HIS A 11 6.67 -20.99 -4.15
N LEU A 12 7.18 -21.83 -3.25
CA LEU A 12 8.57 -21.80 -2.80
C LEU A 12 9.56 -22.01 -3.96
N ARG A 13 9.38 -23.05 -4.78
CA ARG A 13 10.20 -23.28 -5.98
C ARG A 13 10.10 -22.15 -7.00
N GLY A 14 8.95 -21.50 -7.10
CA GLY A 14 8.77 -20.33 -7.95
C GLY A 14 9.63 -19.16 -7.49
N PHE A 15 9.66 -18.89 -6.18
CA PHE A 15 10.47 -17.82 -5.60
C PHE A 15 11.98 -18.03 -5.79
N GLU A 16 12.48 -19.27 -5.80
CA GLU A 16 13.90 -19.56 -6.09
C GLU A 16 14.34 -19.07 -7.48
N ARG A 17 13.42 -19.08 -8.45
CA ARG A 17 13.67 -18.67 -9.84
C ARG A 17 13.35 -17.19 -10.08
N TYR A 18 12.75 -16.54 -9.10
CA TYR A 18 12.26 -15.19 -9.24
C TYR A 18 13.41 -14.19 -9.38
N LYS A 19 13.27 -13.29 -10.36
CA LYS A 19 14.14 -12.14 -10.53
C LYS A 19 13.28 -10.90 -10.65
N TYR A 20 13.62 -9.89 -9.85
CA TYR A 20 12.97 -8.59 -9.91
C TYR A 20 13.07 -8.00 -11.32
N ASN A 21 11.93 -7.61 -11.89
CA ASN A 21 11.86 -6.98 -13.20
C ASN A 21 10.77 -5.91 -13.19
N SER A 22 11.20 -4.65 -13.18
CA SER A 22 10.34 -3.49 -13.33
C SER A 22 10.94 -2.50 -14.30
N ILE A 23 10.07 -1.73 -14.95
CA ILE A 23 10.42 -0.65 -15.85
C ILE A 23 9.76 0.62 -15.32
N ASP A 24 10.58 1.64 -15.13
CA ASP A 24 10.13 2.97 -14.75
C ASP A 24 10.39 3.94 -15.90
N THR A 25 9.35 4.63 -16.34
CA THR A 25 9.43 5.68 -17.36
C THR A 25 8.87 7.01 -16.87
N SER A 26 8.53 7.11 -15.58
CA SER A 26 8.03 8.33 -14.95
C SER A 26 9.12 9.39 -14.97
N TRP A 27 8.83 10.55 -15.54
CA TRP A 27 9.80 11.64 -15.60
C TRP A 27 10.22 12.11 -14.20
N LEU A 28 9.26 12.27 -13.29
CA LEU A 28 9.52 12.66 -11.91
C LEU A 28 10.37 11.60 -11.20
N SER A 29 10.03 10.33 -11.37
CA SER A 29 10.81 9.23 -10.79
C SER A 29 12.24 9.20 -11.31
N VAL A 30 12.40 9.08 -12.64
CA VAL A 30 13.68 8.80 -13.30
C VAL A 30 14.67 9.95 -13.12
N TYR A 31 14.21 11.19 -13.24
CA TYR A 31 15.09 12.36 -13.28
C TYR A 31 15.22 13.09 -11.95
N VAL A 32 14.30 12.90 -11.00
CA VAL A 32 14.32 13.60 -9.71
C VAL A 32 14.47 12.61 -8.57
N MET A 33 13.52 11.68 -8.43
CA MET A 33 13.43 10.84 -7.24
C MET A 33 14.49 9.75 -7.17
N HIS A 34 14.75 9.03 -8.27
CA HIS A 34 15.80 8.01 -8.31
C HIS A 34 17.19 8.60 -8.01
N PRO A 35 17.61 9.74 -8.59
CA PRO A 35 18.84 10.43 -8.19
C PRO A 35 18.86 10.83 -6.71
N PHE A 36 17.76 11.39 -6.21
CA PHE A 36 17.61 11.78 -4.81
C PHE A 36 17.75 10.58 -3.87
N TRP A 37 17.00 9.50 -4.08
CA TRP A 37 17.07 8.27 -3.28
C TRP A 37 18.43 7.58 -3.38
N ASN A 38 19.07 7.57 -4.57
CA ASN A 38 20.44 7.07 -4.73
C ASN A 38 21.46 7.88 -3.91
N TYR A 39 21.22 9.17 -3.71
CA TYR A 39 22.02 10.00 -2.83
C TYR A 39 21.71 9.71 -1.36
N CYS A 40 20.44 9.77 -0.96
CA CYS A 40 19.98 9.60 0.41
C CYS A 40 20.29 8.21 0.99
N VAL A 41 20.17 7.15 0.19
CA VAL A 41 20.43 5.78 0.67
C VAL A 41 21.87 5.59 1.16
N LYS A 42 22.83 6.42 0.72
CA LYS A 42 24.23 6.36 1.17
C LYS A 42 24.37 6.64 2.67
N PHE A 43 23.47 7.44 3.25
CA PHE A 43 23.43 7.75 4.68
C PHE A 43 22.80 6.63 5.53
N VAL A 44 22.08 5.69 4.90
CA VAL A 44 21.52 4.54 5.59
C VAL A 44 22.65 3.59 5.99
N PRO A 45 22.77 3.14 7.26
CA PRO A 45 23.81 2.19 7.65
C PRO A 45 23.66 0.84 6.93
N LYS A 46 24.76 0.21 6.51
CA LYS A 46 24.72 -1.09 5.80
C LYS A 46 24.23 -2.27 6.67
N TRP A 47 24.22 -2.13 7.99
CA TRP A 47 23.66 -3.14 8.89
C TRP A 47 22.13 -3.10 8.95
N LEU A 48 21.52 -1.99 8.54
CA LEU A 48 20.08 -1.81 8.55
C LEU A 48 19.47 -2.52 7.35
N ALA A 49 18.55 -3.46 7.62
CA ALA A 49 17.89 -4.23 6.58
C ALA A 49 16.89 -3.37 5.80
N PRO A 50 16.76 -3.58 4.47
CA PRO A 50 15.78 -2.88 3.62
C PRO A 50 14.37 -2.91 4.19
N ASN A 51 13.90 -4.08 4.63
CA ASN A 51 12.56 -4.26 5.18
C ASN A 51 12.29 -3.42 6.44
N VAL A 52 13.33 -2.93 7.12
CA VAL A 52 13.16 -1.98 8.24
C VAL A 52 12.77 -0.60 7.71
N LEU A 53 13.32 -0.15 6.57
CA LEU A 53 12.92 1.11 5.94
C LEU A 53 11.44 1.04 5.55
N THR A 54 11.06 -0.03 4.84
CA THR A 54 9.68 -0.32 4.45
C THR A 54 8.74 -0.31 5.66
N PHE A 55 9.09 -1.06 6.72
CA PHE A 55 8.23 -1.19 7.90
C PHE A 55 8.10 0.13 8.66
N VAL A 56 9.18 0.88 8.84
CA VAL A 56 9.14 2.20 9.49
C VAL A 56 8.33 3.18 8.65
N GLY A 57 8.48 3.17 7.33
CA GLY A 57 7.67 3.98 6.42
C GLY A 57 6.18 3.65 6.57
N PHE A 58 5.81 2.38 6.51
CA PHE A 58 4.45 1.92 6.75
C PHE A 58 3.90 2.38 8.12
N LEU A 59 4.71 2.32 9.19
CA LEU A 59 4.27 2.81 10.50
C LEU A 59 3.96 4.31 10.50
N MET A 60 4.59 5.12 9.65
CA MET A 60 4.23 6.53 9.51
C MET A 60 2.81 6.73 8.95
N THR A 61 2.37 5.88 8.02
CA THR A 61 0.99 5.92 7.49
C THR A 61 -0.02 5.47 8.54
N VAL A 62 0.34 4.47 9.36
CA VAL A 62 -0.46 4.01 10.52
C VAL A 62 -0.59 5.11 11.57
N ILE A 63 0.51 5.79 11.93
CA ILE A 63 0.49 6.90 12.89
C ILE A 63 -0.43 8.02 12.40
N ASN A 64 -0.34 8.41 11.12
CA ASN A 64 -1.24 9.41 10.54
C ASN A 64 -2.70 8.98 10.63
N PHE A 65 -3.00 7.74 10.25
CA PHE A 65 -4.35 7.21 10.35
C PHE A 65 -4.88 7.27 11.79
N ILE A 66 -4.12 6.79 12.78
CA ILE A 66 -4.54 6.79 14.19
C ILE A 66 -4.73 8.22 14.70
N LEU A 67 -3.81 9.12 14.38
CA LEU A 67 -3.85 10.50 14.85
C LEU A 67 -5.07 11.25 14.31
N LEU A 68 -5.35 11.13 13.01
CA LEU A 68 -6.54 11.77 12.42
C LEU A 68 -7.82 11.08 12.85
N ALA A 69 -7.83 9.75 13.02
CA ALA A 69 -8.99 9.04 13.55
C ALA A 69 -9.32 9.47 14.99
N TYR A 70 -8.32 9.82 15.80
CA TYR A 70 -8.52 10.30 17.17
C TYR A 70 -9.22 11.67 17.20
N TYR A 71 -8.85 12.59 16.31
CA TYR A 71 -9.41 13.94 16.28
C TYR A 71 -10.69 14.08 15.43
N ASP A 72 -10.86 13.23 14.43
CA ASP A 72 -11.91 13.38 13.41
C ASP A 72 -12.48 12.01 13.01
N TRP A 73 -13.02 11.25 13.97
CA TRP A 73 -13.49 9.88 13.70
C TRP A 73 -14.51 9.80 12.55
N ASN A 74 -15.47 10.74 12.52
CA ASN A 74 -16.61 10.74 11.60
C ASN A 74 -16.40 11.54 10.31
N PHE A 75 -15.22 12.14 10.10
CA PHE A 75 -14.98 13.10 9.02
C PHE A 75 -15.89 14.33 9.10
N ASP A 76 -16.18 14.79 10.32
CA ASP A 76 -17.00 15.96 10.60
C ASP A 76 -16.18 17.22 10.92
N ALA A 77 -14.89 17.06 11.18
CA ALA A 77 -14.03 18.18 11.60
C ALA A 77 -14.05 19.35 10.61
N ALA A 78 -14.16 19.08 9.30
CA ALA A 78 -14.13 20.09 8.24
C ALA A 78 -15.54 20.53 7.76
N ASN A 79 -16.62 20.08 8.39
CA ASN A 79 -17.97 20.28 7.86
C ASN A 79 -18.52 21.70 8.07
N ASP A 80 -18.15 22.32 9.19
CA ASP A 80 -18.62 23.66 9.54
C ASP A 80 -17.65 24.73 9.01
N LYS A 81 -18.08 25.50 8.01
CA LYS A 81 -17.26 26.57 7.40
C LYS A 81 -17.07 27.78 8.33
N GLU A 82 -17.94 27.99 9.32
CA GLU A 82 -17.84 29.11 10.26
C GLU A 82 -16.86 28.79 11.40
N VAL A 83 -16.88 27.55 11.88
CA VAL A 83 -15.96 27.06 12.92
C VAL A 83 -14.58 26.73 12.35
N GLY A 84 -14.52 26.28 11.09
CA GLY A 84 -13.31 25.74 10.48
C GLY A 84 -13.01 24.33 10.98
N ASN A 85 -11.84 23.81 10.61
CA ASN A 85 -11.40 22.46 10.92
C ASN A 85 -11.01 22.34 12.40
N THR A 86 -11.67 21.43 13.10
CA THR A 86 -11.46 21.21 14.54
C THR A 86 -10.18 20.41 14.85
N VAL A 87 -9.51 19.84 13.85
CA VAL A 87 -8.23 19.12 14.02
C VAL A 87 -7.11 20.10 14.33
N PRO A 88 -6.34 19.92 15.43
CA PRO A 88 -5.25 20.82 15.80
C PRO A 88 -4.16 20.95 14.73
N ALA A 89 -3.65 22.17 14.53
CA ALA A 89 -2.66 22.48 13.47
C ALA A 89 -1.42 21.54 13.45
N TRP A 90 -0.91 21.16 14.62
CA TRP A 90 0.27 20.30 14.74
C TRP A 90 0.04 18.89 14.18
N VAL A 91 -1.21 18.42 14.14
CA VAL A 91 -1.57 17.11 13.58
C VAL A 91 -1.27 17.09 12.08
N TRP A 92 -1.61 18.16 11.37
CA TRP A 92 -1.29 18.32 9.95
C TRP A 92 0.23 18.37 9.71
N THR A 93 0.99 18.99 10.62
CA THR A 93 2.45 19.03 10.56
C THR A 93 3.05 17.63 10.69
N VAL A 94 2.59 16.88 11.69
CA VAL A 94 3.01 15.48 11.87
C VAL A 94 2.62 14.66 10.66
N ALA A 95 1.40 14.84 10.14
CA ALA A 95 0.94 14.14 8.96
C ALA A 95 1.80 14.39 7.72
N ALA A 96 2.16 15.66 7.46
CA ALA A 96 3.03 16.08 6.36
C ALA A 96 4.45 15.49 6.47
N ILE A 97 5.03 15.51 7.67
CA ILE A 97 6.36 14.93 7.92
C ILE A 97 6.32 13.41 7.71
N ASN A 98 5.32 12.75 8.26
CA ASN A 98 5.18 11.30 8.21
C ASN A 98 4.98 10.77 6.79
N ILE A 99 4.16 11.43 5.95
CA ILE A 99 4.00 10.99 4.56
C ILE A 99 5.29 11.17 3.76
N LEU A 100 6.06 12.24 4.00
CA LEU A 100 7.35 12.44 3.37
C LEU A 100 8.37 11.39 3.81
N ILE A 101 8.37 11.02 5.10
CA ILE A 101 9.21 9.93 5.60
C ILE A 101 8.81 8.61 4.95
N TYR A 102 7.51 8.27 4.93
CA TYR A 102 7.00 7.05 4.27
C TYR A 102 7.48 6.97 2.83
N TYR A 103 7.15 7.96 2.01
CA TYR A 103 7.42 7.97 0.59
C TYR A 103 8.92 7.86 0.27
N ASN A 104 9.78 8.46 1.10
CA ASN A 104 11.22 8.40 0.89
C ASN A 104 11.85 7.10 1.41
N LEU A 105 11.37 6.55 2.52
CA LEU A 105 11.87 5.25 3.00
C LEU A 105 11.49 4.13 2.04
N ASP A 106 10.27 4.17 1.51
CA ASP A 106 9.74 3.32 0.44
C ASP A 106 10.66 3.33 -0.79
N GLY A 107 10.84 4.48 -1.44
CA GLY A 107 11.70 4.58 -2.62
C GLY A 107 13.19 4.25 -2.40
N MET A 108 13.66 4.23 -1.14
CA MET A 108 15.04 3.86 -0.79
C MET A 108 15.23 2.37 -0.48
N ASP A 109 14.19 1.59 -0.20
CA ASP A 109 14.36 0.24 0.34
C ASP A 109 15.04 -0.72 -0.66
N GLY A 110 14.63 -0.74 -1.93
CA GLY A 110 15.21 -1.55 -2.99
C GLY A 110 16.61 -1.06 -3.35
N LYS A 111 16.88 0.24 -3.16
CA LYS A 111 18.23 0.82 -3.32
C LYS A 111 19.15 0.30 -2.22
N GLN A 112 18.66 0.25 -0.99
CA GLN A 112 19.38 -0.32 0.14
C GLN A 112 19.58 -1.83 -0.08
N ALA A 113 18.58 -2.55 -0.57
CA ALA A 113 18.66 -3.99 -0.86
C ALA A 113 19.73 -4.33 -1.90
N ARG A 114 19.90 -3.48 -2.92
CA ARG A 114 21.00 -3.61 -3.89
C ARG A 114 22.36 -3.34 -3.24
N ARG A 115 22.44 -2.32 -2.39
CA ARG A 115 23.68 -1.92 -1.69
C ARG A 115 24.16 -2.94 -0.66
N THR A 116 23.24 -3.64 0.00
CA THR A 116 23.53 -4.68 0.99
C THR A 116 23.62 -6.09 0.39
N GLY A 117 23.31 -6.25 -0.90
CA GLY A 117 23.27 -7.57 -1.56
C GLY A 117 22.14 -8.47 -1.06
N THR A 118 21.06 -7.89 -0.55
CA THR A 118 19.90 -8.59 0.02
C THR A 118 18.64 -8.43 -0.83
N SER A 119 18.78 -8.20 -2.14
CA SER A 119 17.65 -8.15 -3.07
C SER A 119 17.07 -9.55 -3.25
N GLY A 120 15.75 -9.69 -3.16
CA GLY A 120 15.09 -10.99 -3.29
C GLY A 120 13.56 -10.89 -3.20
N PRO A 121 12.86 -12.01 -3.42
CA PRO A 121 11.40 -12.05 -3.45
C PRO A 121 10.76 -11.67 -2.10
N LEU A 122 11.42 -11.94 -0.97
CA LEU A 122 10.88 -11.54 0.34
C LEU A 122 10.78 -10.02 0.47
N GLY A 123 11.82 -9.28 0.05
CA GLY A 123 11.85 -7.82 0.18
C GLY A 123 10.74 -7.17 -0.63
N GLU A 124 10.59 -7.57 -1.89
CA GLU A 124 9.53 -7.02 -2.75
C GLU A 124 8.12 -7.40 -2.29
N LEU A 125 7.91 -8.63 -1.78
CA LEU A 125 6.61 -9.00 -1.22
C LEU A 125 6.29 -8.18 0.03
N PHE A 126 7.30 -7.92 0.86
CA PHE A 126 7.14 -7.14 2.09
C PHE A 126 6.80 -5.67 1.77
N ASP A 127 7.50 -5.10 0.81
CA ASP A 127 7.30 -3.76 0.25
C ASP A 127 5.89 -3.57 -0.31
N HIS A 128 5.61 -4.20 -1.46
CA HIS A 128 4.31 -4.06 -2.11
C HIS A 128 3.15 -4.58 -1.24
N GLY A 129 3.43 -5.53 -0.33
CA GLY A 129 2.44 -6.02 0.63
C GLY A 129 1.99 -4.93 1.60
N LEU A 130 2.92 -4.19 2.20
CA LEU A 130 2.59 -3.07 3.09
C LEU A 130 2.02 -1.88 2.33
N ASP A 131 2.49 -1.61 1.11
CA ASP A 131 1.92 -0.58 0.25
C ASP A 131 0.46 -0.83 -0.08
N SER A 132 0.07 -2.08 -0.30
CA SER A 132 -1.34 -2.42 -0.54
C SER A 132 -2.25 -2.06 0.64
N TYR A 133 -1.71 -2.03 1.87
CA TYR A 133 -2.42 -1.60 3.07
C TYR A 133 -2.39 -0.07 3.21
N SER A 134 -1.25 0.57 2.93
CA SER A 134 -1.11 2.04 2.85
C SER A 134 -2.05 2.64 1.80
N ALA A 135 -2.35 1.92 0.71
CA ALA A 135 -3.31 2.32 -0.32
C ALA A 135 -4.72 2.58 0.24
N ALA A 136 -5.06 2.01 1.40
CA ALA A 136 -6.28 2.34 2.14
C ALA A 136 -6.04 3.47 3.15
N LEU A 137 -4.97 3.40 3.95
CA LEU A 137 -4.73 4.34 5.05
C LEU A 137 -4.54 5.78 4.58
N ILE A 138 -3.80 5.99 3.49
CA ILE A 138 -3.47 7.32 2.95
C ILE A 138 -4.73 8.10 2.55
N PRO A 139 -5.60 7.61 1.66
CA PRO A 139 -6.82 8.34 1.31
C PRO A 139 -7.73 8.55 2.52
N ILE A 140 -7.82 7.58 3.45
CA ILE A 140 -8.66 7.71 4.65
C ILE A 140 -8.31 8.95 5.46
N TYR A 141 -7.05 9.19 5.81
CA TYR A 141 -6.72 10.38 6.60
C TYR A 141 -6.76 11.68 5.78
N ILE A 142 -6.66 11.61 4.44
CA ILE A 142 -6.82 12.78 3.57
C ILE A 142 -8.28 13.25 3.53
N PHE A 143 -9.26 12.35 3.68
CA PHE A 143 -10.67 12.72 3.72
C PHE A 143 -11.02 13.69 4.85
N SER A 144 -10.25 13.68 5.95
CA SER A 144 -10.39 14.64 7.05
C SER A 144 -10.08 16.10 6.65
N LEU A 145 -9.40 16.35 5.52
CA LEU A 145 -9.23 17.70 4.96
C LEU A 145 -10.53 18.22 4.34
N PHE A 146 -11.40 17.33 3.86
CA PHE A 146 -12.60 17.69 3.12
C PHE A 146 -13.88 17.54 3.94
N GLY A 147 -13.93 16.58 4.86
CA GLY A 147 -15.14 16.23 5.60
C GLY A 147 -16.25 15.64 4.73
N THR A 148 -17.35 15.25 5.37
CA THR A 148 -18.49 14.59 4.70
C THR A 148 -19.37 15.54 3.88
N VAL A 149 -19.32 16.85 4.12
CA VAL A 149 -20.10 17.82 3.32
C VAL A 149 -19.53 17.97 1.91
N ASP A 150 -18.22 18.19 1.77
CA ASP A 150 -17.59 18.42 0.45
C ASP A 150 -17.20 17.10 -0.23
N LEU A 151 -16.96 16.04 0.56
CA LEU A 151 -16.69 14.70 0.07
C LEU A 151 -17.56 13.66 0.82
N PRO A 152 -18.85 13.51 0.48
CA PRO A 152 -19.72 12.52 1.10
C PRO A 152 -19.15 11.10 1.13
N PRO A 153 -19.47 10.25 2.12
CA PRO A 153 -18.92 8.90 2.26
C PRO A 153 -19.04 8.03 1.00
N ILE A 154 -20.12 8.17 0.22
CA ILE A 154 -20.24 7.44 -1.04
C ILE A 154 -19.22 7.87 -2.11
N ARG A 155 -18.79 9.13 -2.11
CA ARG A 155 -17.71 9.62 -2.98
C ARG A 155 -16.35 9.18 -2.44
N MET A 156 -16.16 9.19 -1.12
CA MET A 156 -14.97 8.59 -0.47
C MET A 156 -14.78 7.11 -0.88
N PHE A 157 -15.86 6.34 -0.95
CA PHE A 157 -15.86 4.96 -1.43
C PHE A 157 -15.27 4.84 -2.84
N PHE A 158 -15.76 5.63 -3.80
CA PHE A 158 -15.26 5.58 -5.18
C PHE A 158 -13.83 6.08 -5.31
N VAL A 159 -13.43 7.07 -4.51
CA VAL A 159 -12.04 7.52 -4.43
C VAL A 159 -11.12 6.41 -3.95
N ILE A 160 -11.45 5.71 -2.86
CA ILE A 160 -10.66 4.56 -2.38
C ILE A 160 -10.61 3.46 -3.44
N TRP A 161 -11.73 3.14 -4.08
CA TRP A 161 -11.74 2.13 -5.15
C TRP A 161 -10.89 2.51 -6.36
N ASN A 162 -10.80 3.80 -6.67
CA ASN A 162 -9.87 4.28 -7.70
C ASN A 162 -8.41 4.05 -7.29
N VAL A 163 -8.05 4.31 -6.03
CA VAL A 163 -6.70 4.00 -5.51
C VAL A 163 -6.42 2.50 -5.58
N PHE A 164 -7.36 1.66 -5.15
CA PHE A 164 -7.23 0.21 -5.22
C PHE A 164 -7.06 -0.29 -6.65
N LEU A 165 -7.83 0.24 -7.60
CA LEU A 165 -7.73 -0.12 -9.00
C LEU A 165 -6.35 0.23 -9.57
N ASN A 166 -5.88 1.46 -9.33
CA ASN A 166 -4.57 1.91 -9.80
C ASN A 166 -3.43 1.05 -9.25
N PHE A 167 -3.47 0.74 -7.95
CA PHE A 167 -2.50 -0.15 -7.33
C PHE A 167 -2.57 -1.56 -7.93
N TYR A 168 -3.77 -2.13 -8.06
CA TYR A 168 -3.95 -3.53 -8.44
C TYR A 168 -3.59 -3.81 -9.90
N LEU A 169 -3.86 -2.87 -10.82
CA LEU A 169 -3.63 -3.07 -12.24
C LEU A 169 -2.16 -3.29 -12.61
N THR A 170 -1.21 -2.69 -11.87
CA THR A 170 0.23 -2.90 -12.08
C THR A 170 0.64 -4.35 -11.76
N HIS A 171 0.01 -4.96 -10.76
CA HIS A 171 0.19 -6.37 -10.44
C HIS A 171 -0.53 -7.29 -11.44
N VAL A 172 -1.70 -6.89 -11.95
CA VAL A 172 -2.34 -7.63 -13.05
C VAL A 172 -1.45 -7.64 -14.29
N GLU A 173 -0.80 -6.52 -14.60
CA GLU A 173 0.18 -6.42 -15.68
C GLU A 173 1.34 -7.39 -15.45
N LYS A 174 1.98 -7.34 -14.29
CA LYS A 174 3.12 -8.20 -13.96
C LYS A 174 2.75 -9.67 -13.96
N TYR A 175 1.57 -10.04 -13.45
CA TYR A 175 1.08 -11.42 -13.48
C TYR A 175 1.01 -11.97 -14.92
N ASN A 176 0.64 -11.13 -15.88
CA ASN A 176 0.46 -11.51 -17.29
C ASN A 176 1.73 -11.38 -18.14
N THR A 177 2.55 -10.37 -17.89
CA THR A 177 3.71 -10.02 -18.72
C THR A 177 5.04 -10.48 -18.13
N GLY A 178 5.12 -10.66 -16.80
CA GLY A 178 6.36 -10.88 -16.07
C GLY A 178 7.17 -9.60 -15.78
N VAL A 179 6.67 -8.44 -16.21
CA VAL A 179 7.32 -7.13 -16.03
C VAL A 179 6.35 -6.19 -15.31
N MET A 180 6.82 -5.46 -14.31
CA MET A 180 6.04 -4.42 -13.65
C MET A 180 6.35 -3.06 -14.27
N PHE A 181 5.37 -2.37 -14.84
CA PHE A 181 5.56 -0.95 -15.16
C PHE A 181 5.11 -0.09 -13.98
N LEU A 182 6.01 0.77 -13.53
CA LEU A 182 5.72 1.69 -12.43
C LEU A 182 4.79 2.81 -12.94
N PRO A 183 3.65 3.04 -12.27
CA PRO A 183 2.68 4.02 -12.73
C PRO A 183 3.21 5.43 -12.50
N TRP A 184 3.16 6.28 -13.53
CA TRP A 184 3.65 7.67 -13.41
C TRP A 184 2.94 8.45 -12.33
N GLY A 185 1.64 8.18 -12.13
CA GLY A 185 0.81 8.86 -11.16
C GLY A 185 1.25 8.65 -9.71
N TYR A 186 2.04 7.62 -9.37
CA TYR A 186 2.41 7.34 -7.97
C TYR A 186 3.19 8.49 -7.35
N ASP A 187 4.33 8.87 -7.93
CA ASP A 187 5.17 9.95 -7.38
C ASP A 187 4.45 11.29 -7.35
N PHE A 188 3.70 11.61 -8.41
CA PHE A 188 2.90 12.84 -8.44
C PHE A 188 1.82 12.85 -7.36
N THR A 189 1.18 11.70 -7.09
CA THR A 189 0.20 11.56 -6.02
C THR A 189 0.86 11.71 -4.65
N MET A 190 2.01 11.09 -4.43
CA MET A 190 2.74 11.21 -3.15
C MET A 190 3.20 12.64 -2.88
N TRP A 191 3.72 13.34 -3.89
CA TRP A 191 4.03 14.77 -3.78
C TRP A 191 2.78 15.64 -3.63
N GLY A 192 1.68 15.31 -4.31
CA GLY A 192 0.40 16.01 -4.19
C GLY A 192 -0.16 15.92 -2.77
N VAL A 193 -0.25 14.72 -2.22
CA VAL A 193 -0.69 14.45 -0.84
C VAL A 193 0.23 15.13 0.17
N SER A 194 1.56 15.03 -0.01
CA SER A 194 2.55 15.68 0.86
C SER A 194 2.42 17.20 0.82
N GLY A 195 2.30 17.76 -0.38
CA GLY A 195 2.07 19.19 -0.60
C GLY A 195 0.76 19.65 0.02
N MET A 196 -0.30 18.85 -0.08
CA MET A 196 -1.58 19.16 0.52
C MET A 196 -1.50 19.27 2.05
N LEU A 197 -0.88 18.29 2.71
CA LEU A 197 -0.70 18.30 4.16
C LEU A 197 0.27 19.41 4.62
N PHE A 198 1.29 19.71 3.84
CA PHE A 198 2.21 20.81 4.12
C PHE A 198 1.50 22.18 4.02
N VAL A 199 0.70 22.40 2.99
CA VAL A 199 -0.10 23.63 2.85
C VAL A 199 -1.12 23.75 3.97
N ALA A 200 -1.76 22.65 4.41
CA ALA A 200 -2.62 22.64 5.60
C ALA A 200 -1.86 23.07 6.87
N THR A 201 -0.57 22.72 6.98
CA THR A 201 0.27 23.13 8.11
C THR A 201 0.55 24.62 8.11
N VAL A 202 0.89 25.20 6.95
CA VAL A 202 1.34 26.60 6.85
C VAL A 202 0.16 27.58 6.87
N PHE A 203 -0.91 27.26 6.15
CA PHE A 203 -2.04 28.17 5.92
C PHE A 203 -3.32 27.75 6.66
N GLY A 204 -3.30 26.60 7.32
CA GLY A 204 -4.49 25.97 7.87
C GLY A 204 -5.22 25.10 6.83
N PRO A 205 -5.93 24.05 7.26
CA PRO A 205 -6.69 23.17 6.36
C PRO A 205 -7.88 23.88 5.68
N GLU A 206 -8.33 25.04 6.16
CA GLU A 206 -9.43 25.81 5.57
C GLU A 206 -9.19 26.26 4.13
N ILE A 207 -7.93 26.32 3.72
CA ILE A 207 -7.58 26.62 2.32
C ILE A 207 -8.14 25.59 1.34
N TYR A 208 -8.61 24.42 1.80
CA TYR A 208 -9.27 23.42 0.96
C TYR A 208 -10.80 23.52 0.94
N ARG A 209 -11.38 24.49 1.63
CA ARG A 209 -12.84 24.66 1.77
C ARG A 209 -13.44 25.67 0.78
N PHE A 210 -12.62 26.27 -0.09
CA PHE A 210 -13.14 27.17 -1.13
C PHE A 210 -13.80 26.37 -2.24
N ASP A 211 -14.81 26.99 -2.85
CA ASP A 211 -15.46 26.48 -4.04
C ASP A 211 -15.57 27.58 -5.09
N ILE A 212 -15.55 27.17 -6.36
CA ILE A 212 -15.73 28.06 -7.50
C ILE A 212 -17.01 27.62 -8.19
N HIS A 213 -18.08 28.40 -8.01
CA HIS A 213 -19.41 28.09 -8.55
C HIS A 213 -19.91 26.69 -8.17
N GLY A 214 -19.70 26.26 -6.92
CA GLY A 214 -20.09 24.94 -6.43
C GLY A 214 -19.13 23.80 -6.77
N PHE A 215 -18.02 24.07 -7.48
CA PHE A 215 -16.94 23.11 -7.66
C PHE A 215 -15.92 23.25 -6.53
N THR A 216 -15.91 22.29 -5.60
CA THR A 216 -15.05 22.30 -4.41
C THR A 216 -13.66 21.75 -4.70
N VAL A 217 -12.69 22.01 -3.80
CA VAL A 217 -11.37 21.35 -3.88
C VAL A 217 -11.50 19.83 -3.78
N ALA A 218 -12.48 19.30 -3.04
CA ALA A 218 -12.76 17.87 -2.99
C ALA A 218 -13.20 17.32 -4.36
N ASN A 219 -13.98 18.08 -5.14
CA ASN A 219 -14.30 17.70 -6.53
C ASN A 219 -13.03 17.71 -7.40
N ALA A 220 -12.17 18.72 -7.26
CA ALA A 220 -10.91 18.79 -7.98
C ALA A 220 -10.03 17.58 -7.65
N PHE A 221 -9.89 17.23 -6.36
CA PHE A 221 -9.14 16.08 -5.88
C PHE A 221 -9.65 14.76 -6.48
N GLU A 222 -10.96 14.53 -6.46
CA GLU A 222 -11.58 13.34 -7.05
C GLU A 222 -11.32 13.25 -8.56
N VAL A 223 -11.58 14.34 -9.30
CA VAL A 223 -11.39 14.38 -10.76
C VAL A 223 -9.92 14.19 -11.13
N LEU A 224 -8.99 14.82 -10.40
CA LEU A 224 -7.56 14.67 -10.64
C LEU A 224 -7.09 13.25 -10.37
N LEU A 225 -7.54 12.63 -9.28
CA LEU A 225 -7.14 11.26 -8.94
C LEU A 225 -7.67 10.27 -9.99
N ILE A 226 -8.96 10.33 -10.33
CA ILE A 226 -9.57 9.47 -11.35
C ILE A 226 -8.93 9.70 -12.72
N GLY A 227 -8.79 10.96 -13.11
CA GLY A 227 -8.19 11.37 -14.37
C GLY A 227 -6.73 10.90 -14.50
N SER A 228 -5.95 10.99 -13.42
CA SER A 228 -4.55 10.55 -13.42
C SER A 228 -4.43 9.06 -13.77
N GLY A 229 -5.25 8.18 -13.16
CA GLY A 229 -5.23 6.75 -13.47
C GLY A 229 -5.59 6.44 -14.92
N ILE A 230 -6.63 7.10 -15.43
CA ILE A 230 -7.10 6.93 -16.82
C ILE A 230 -6.05 7.41 -17.83
N VAL A 231 -5.33 8.50 -17.54
CA VAL A 231 -4.36 9.08 -18.47
C VAL A 231 -3.01 8.38 -18.36
N SER A 232 -2.52 8.11 -17.15
CA SER A 232 -1.13 7.72 -16.91
C SER A 232 -0.91 6.23 -16.66
N SER A 233 -1.96 5.43 -16.52
CA SER A 233 -1.86 4.04 -16.05
C SER A 233 -2.68 3.07 -16.90
N HIS A 234 -4.01 3.19 -16.91
CA HIS A 234 -4.89 2.12 -17.41
C HIS A 234 -4.68 1.77 -18.89
N PRO A 235 -4.60 2.73 -19.83
CA PRO A 235 -4.40 2.42 -21.25
C PRO A 235 -3.01 1.84 -21.52
N ILE A 236 -2.01 2.28 -20.76
CA ILE A 236 -0.63 1.81 -20.89
C ILE A 236 -0.55 0.35 -20.47
N ILE A 237 -1.14 0.00 -19.32
CA ILE A 237 -1.21 -1.39 -18.83
C ILE A 237 -1.96 -2.28 -19.82
N ALA A 238 -3.13 -1.85 -20.30
CA ALA A 238 -3.90 -2.61 -21.30
C ALA A 238 -3.10 -2.84 -22.59
N ARG A 239 -2.40 -1.79 -23.07
CA ARG A 239 -1.53 -1.86 -24.23
C ARG A 239 -0.35 -2.80 -24.00
N ASN A 240 0.27 -2.78 -22.83
CA ASN A 240 1.42 -3.60 -22.50
C ASN A 240 1.06 -5.08 -22.42
N ILE A 241 -0.06 -5.42 -21.77
CA ILE A 241 -0.60 -6.79 -21.79
C ILE A 241 -0.90 -7.22 -23.23
N TYR A 242 -1.59 -6.38 -24.02
CA TYR A 242 -1.88 -6.70 -25.42
C TYR A 242 -0.60 -6.96 -26.23
N LEU A 243 0.39 -6.07 -26.13
CA LEU A 243 1.65 -6.21 -26.87
C LEU A 243 2.48 -7.41 -26.39
N SER A 244 2.46 -7.74 -25.09
CA SER A 244 3.18 -8.91 -24.60
C SER A 244 2.63 -10.21 -25.17
N TYR A 245 1.32 -10.27 -25.41
CA TYR A 245 0.65 -11.40 -26.05
C TYR A 245 0.85 -11.41 -27.56
N LYS A 246 0.69 -10.27 -28.23
CA LYS A 246 0.92 -10.13 -29.67
C LYS A 246 2.35 -10.51 -30.07
N ASN A 247 3.32 -10.06 -29.29
CA ASN A 247 4.74 -10.26 -29.57
C ASN A 247 5.29 -11.55 -28.94
N LYS A 248 4.46 -12.34 -28.25
CA LYS A 248 4.85 -13.59 -27.57
C LYS A 248 5.98 -13.43 -26.54
N THR A 249 6.00 -12.30 -25.84
CA THR A 249 7.00 -11.99 -24.80
C THR A 249 6.46 -12.15 -23.37
N GLY A 250 5.13 -12.16 -23.20
CA GLY A 250 4.50 -12.38 -21.89
C GLY A 250 4.36 -13.87 -21.54
N LYS A 251 3.58 -14.17 -20.50
CA LYS A 251 3.38 -15.54 -20.01
C LYS A 251 2.43 -16.40 -20.87
N MET A 252 1.82 -15.80 -21.91
CA MET A 252 0.95 -16.49 -22.89
C MET A 252 -0.17 -17.34 -22.27
N ARG A 253 -0.73 -16.90 -21.15
CA ARG A 253 -1.83 -17.58 -20.46
C ARG A 253 -3.10 -17.54 -21.30
N PRO A 254 -3.92 -18.61 -21.37
CA PRO A 254 -5.23 -18.56 -22.01
C PRO A 254 -6.08 -17.39 -21.48
N MET A 255 -7.01 -16.87 -22.29
CA MET A 255 -7.79 -15.66 -21.98
C MET A 255 -8.38 -15.66 -20.55
N TRP A 256 -8.96 -16.78 -20.11
CA TRP A 256 -9.54 -16.87 -18.76
C TRP A 256 -8.52 -16.83 -17.64
N GLU A 257 -7.32 -17.38 -17.86
CA GLU A 257 -6.22 -17.30 -16.90
C GLU A 257 -5.55 -15.93 -16.91
N MET A 258 -5.57 -15.24 -18.06
CA MET A 258 -5.12 -13.85 -18.18
C MET A 258 -6.03 -12.88 -17.39
N LEU A 259 -7.35 -13.09 -17.47
CA LEU A 259 -8.35 -12.28 -16.77
C LEU A 259 -8.57 -12.67 -15.31
N ARG A 260 -8.06 -13.84 -14.89
CA ARG A 260 -8.29 -14.39 -13.55
C ARG A 260 -7.97 -13.43 -12.38
N PRO A 261 -6.91 -12.61 -12.41
CA PRO A 261 -6.63 -11.65 -11.34
C PRO A 261 -7.79 -10.68 -11.08
N PHE A 262 -8.62 -10.38 -12.07
CA PHE A 262 -9.76 -9.48 -11.90
C PHE A 262 -10.88 -10.08 -11.07
N PHE A 263 -11.02 -11.41 -10.99
CA PHE A 263 -12.20 -12.02 -10.38
C PHE A 263 -12.34 -11.69 -8.89
N ALA A 264 -11.27 -11.87 -8.10
CA ALA A 264 -11.30 -11.53 -6.68
C ALA A 264 -11.54 -10.02 -6.46
N PHE A 265 -10.88 -9.18 -7.25
CA PHE A 265 -11.05 -7.73 -7.18
C PHE A 265 -12.50 -7.30 -7.50
N LEU A 266 -13.09 -7.84 -8.56
CA LEU A 266 -14.47 -7.56 -8.97
C LEU A 266 -15.49 -8.08 -7.96
N TRP A 267 -15.27 -9.27 -7.37
CA TRP A 267 -16.12 -9.76 -6.29
C TRP A 267 -16.13 -8.80 -5.11
N LEU A 268 -14.96 -8.35 -4.65
CA LEU A 268 -14.88 -7.38 -3.56
C LEU A 268 -15.61 -6.08 -3.94
N PHE A 269 -15.42 -5.58 -5.16
CA PHE A 269 -16.10 -4.37 -5.64
C PHE A 269 -17.62 -4.51 -5.62
N VAL A 270 -18.15 -5.61 -6.17
CA VAL A 270 -19.61 -5.85 -6.23
C VAL A 270 -20.19 -5.99 -4.82
N ILE A 271 -19.58 -6.79 -3.95
CA ILE A 271 -20.10 -7.03 -2.59
C ILE A 271 -20.11 -5.75 -1.76
N THR A 272 -19.00 -4.98 -1.80
CA THR A 272 -18.88 -3.74 -1.02
C THR A 272 -19.73 -2.61 -1.59
N THR A 273 -19.88 -2.52 -2.92
CA THR A 273 -20.82 -1.60 -3.57
C THR A 273 -22.24 -1.92 -3.13
N PHE A 274 -22.64 -3.19 -3.19
CA PHE A 274 -23.98 -3.59 -2.77
C PHE A 274 -24.26 -3.21 -1.33
N TRP A 275 -23.32 -3.49 -0.40
CA TRP A 275 -23.49 -3.09 0.99
C TRP A 275 -23.56 -1.57 1.18
N SER A 276 -22.72 -0.83 0.47
CA SER A 276 -22.64 0.63 0.53
C SER A 276 -23.93 1.32 0.07
N PHE A 277 -24.66 0.74 -0.90
CA PHE A 277 -25.90 1.30 -1.42
C PHE A 277 -27.18 0.73 -0.78
N PHE A 278 -27.14 -0.52 -0.32
CA PHE A 278 -28.34 -1.26 0.11
C PHE A 278 -28.34 -1.65 1.59
N SER A 279 -27.36 -1.19 2.39
CA SER A 279 -27.44 -1.30 3.86
C SER A 279 -28.73 -0.65 4.37
N ARG A 280 -29.49 -1.40 5.19
CA ARG A 280 -30.77 -0.93 5.72
C ARG A 280 -30.62 0.15 6.79
N ASN A 281 -29.52 0.16 7.54
CA ASN A 281 -29.22 1.21 8.51
C ASN A 281 -28.28 2.30 7.97
N ASN A 282 -28.00 2.32 6.65
CA ASN A 282 -27.16 3.33 6.02
C ASN A 282 -25.74 3.41 6.63
N VAL A 283 -25.14 2.25 6.92
CA VAL A 283 -23.88 2.12 7.66
C VAL A 283 -22.70 2.88 7.05
N ILE A 284 -22.75 3.16 5.75
CA ILE A 284 -21.73 3.97 5.06
C ILE A 284 -21.61 5.38 5.62
N ASN A 285 -22.71 5.95 6.10
CA ASN A 285 -22.71 7.28 6.71
C ASN A 285 -22.46 7.23 8.23
N ASP A 286 -22.61 6.05 8.85
CA ASP A 286 -22.48 5.89 10.30
C ASP A 286 -21.07 5.49 10.72
N GLU A 287 -20.45 4.55 10.01
CA GLU A 287 -19.12 4.02 10.30
C GLU A 287 -18.21 4.01 9.05
N PRO A 288 -18.11 5.13 8.30
CA PRO A 288 -17.34 5.18 7.05
C PRO A 288 -15.89 4.74 7.26
N ARG A 289 -15.24 5.22 8.33
CA ARG A 289 -13.84 4.94 8.61
C ARG A 289 -13.58 3.45 8.81
N ILE A 290 -14.45 2.75 9.52
CA ILE A 290 -14.33 1.30 9.74
C ILE A 290 -14.56 0.53 8.44
N LEU A 291 -15.54 0.93 7.63
CA LEU A 291 -15.77 0.30 6.32
C LEU A 291 -14.55 0.44 5.40
N TRP A 292 -13.93 1.62 5.37
CA TRP A 292 -12.73 1.84 4.55
C TRP A 292 -11.57 0.94 4.99
N ILE A 293 -11.37 0.76 6.29
CA ILE A 293 -10.36 -0.17 6.83
C ILE A 293 -10.69 -1.61 6.47
N LEU A 294 -11.96 -2.02 6.61
CA LEU A 294 -12.41 -3.37 6.24
C LEU A 294 -12.15 -3.65 4.76
N TYR A 295 -12.60 -2.75 3.88
CA TYR A 295 -12.46 -2.89 2.43
C TYR A 295 -10.99 -2.90 2.04
N GLY A 296 -10.19 -1.99 2.62
CA GLY A 296 -8.74 -1.93 2.44
C GLY A 296 -8.01 -3.17 2.92
N THR A 297 -8.41 -3.76 4.05
CA THR A 297 -7.79 -4.97 4.59
C THR A 297 -8.05 -6.18 3.69
N ILE A 298 -9.29 -6.35 3.23
CA ILE A 298 -9.62 -7.45 2.32
C ILE A 298 -8.93 -7.23 0.96
N PHE A 299 -8.94 -5.99 0.45
CA PHE A 299 -8.20 -5.61 -0.75
C PHE A 299 -6.71 -5.95 -0.65
N SER A 300 -6.05 -5.53 0.44
CA SER A 300 -4.65 -5.82 0.70
C SER A 300 -4.39 -7.32 0.77
N ASN A 301 -5.30 -8.11 1.38
CA ASN A 301 -5.16 -9.57 1.35
C ASN A 301 -5.24 -10.16 -0.07
N ILE A 302 -6.12 -9.64 -0.92
CA ILE A 302 -6.21 -10.05 -2.34
C ILE A 302 -4.93 -9.66 -3.09
N ALA A 303 -4.46 -8.42 -2.90
CA ALA A 303 -3.25 -7.89 -3.51
C ALA A 303 -2.02 -8.72 -3.13
N CYS A 304 -1.79 -9.01 -1.85
CA CYS A 304 -0.66 -9.84 -1.41
C CYS A 304 -0.70 -11.25 -2.03
N ARG A 305 -1.88 -11.86 -2.17
CA ARG A 305 -2.03 -13.16 -2.85
C ARG A 305 -1.70 -13.09 -4.33
N LEU A 306 -2.08 -12.01 -5.01
CA LEU A 306 -1.69 -11.76 -6.40
C LEU A 306 -0.17 -11.54 -6.51
N ILE A 307 0.43 -10.80 -5.57
CA ILE A 307 1.88 -10.55 -5.51
C ILE A 307 2.65 -11.87 -5.31
N VAL A 308 2.19 -12.74 -4.42
CA VAL A 308 2.74 -14.09 -4.29
C VAL A 308 2.65 -14.84 -5.63
N ALA A 309 1.46 -14.91 -6.22
CA ALA A 309 1.23 -15.68 -7.45
C ALA A 309 2.04 -15.18 -8.65
N GLN A 310 2.15 -13.86 -8.84
CA GLN A 310 2.92 -13.29 -9.96
C GLN A 310 4.43 -13.55 -9.82
N MET A 311 4.95 -13.53 -8.59
CA MET A 311 6.37 -13.72 -8.29
C MET A 311 6.78 -15.19 -8.31
N SER A 312 5.94 -16.09 -7.78
CA SER A 312 6.19 -17.53 -7.84
C SER A 312 5.74 -18.19 -9.15
N ASP A 313 5.18 -17.40 -10.07
CA ASP A 313 4.58 -17.88 -11.32
C ASP A 313 3.53 -18.98 -11.14
N THR A 314 2.74 -18.89 -10.08
CA THR A 314 1.63 -19.80 -9.83
C THR A 314 0.31 -19.18 -10.27
N ARG A 315 -0.74 -19.99 -10.25
CA ARG A 315 -2.09 -19.53 -10.58
C ARG A 315 -2.64 -18.71 -9.41
N CYS A 316 -3.10 -17.48 -9.68
CA CYS A 316 -3.68 -16.62 -8.66
C CYS A 316 -5.05 -17.12 -8.18
N ASP A 317 -5.49 -16.69 -7.00
CA ASP A 317 -6.83 -16.99 -6.49
C ASP A 317 -7.89 -16.16 -7.25
N GLY A 318 -9.01 -16.80 -7.63
CA GLY A 318 -10.14 -16.10 -8.26
C GLY A 318 -11.19 -15.59 -7.26
N PHE A 319 -11.08 -16.01 -5.99
CA PHE A 319 -11.96 -15.63 -4.89
C PHE A 319 -11.14 -15.65 -3.60
N ASN A 320 -11.38 -14.70 -2.70
CA ASN A 320 -10.66 -14.60 -1.43
C ASN A 320 -11.52 -15.18 -0.30
N VAL A 321 -10.93 -16.01 0.56
CA VAL A 321 -11.65 -16.65 1.68
C VAL A 321 -12.33 -15.65 2.64
N LEU A 322 -11.76 -14.45 2.80
CA LEU A 322 -12.32 -13.38 3.64
C LEU A 322 -13.61 -12.79 3.06
N MET A 323 -13.94 -13.08 1.80
CA MET A 323 -15.21 -12.67 1.22
C MET A 323 -16.39 -13.48 1.75
N TRP A 324 -16.20 -14.71 2.27
CA TRP A 324 -17.30 -15.47 2.85
C TRP A 324 -17.98 -14.78 4.03
N PRO A 325 -17.25 -14.37 5.09
CA PRO A 325 -17.85 -13.63 6.20
C PRO A 325 -18.35 -12.24 5.76
N LEU A 326 -17.72 -11.63 4.73
CA LEU A 326 -18.24 -10.39 4.14
C LEU A 326 -19.60 -10.60 3.46
N VAL A 327 -19.75 -11.60 2.58
CA VAL A 327 -21.02 -11.93 1.90
C VAL A 327 -22.10 -12.27 2.93
N ALA A 328 -21.77 -13.05 3.96
CA ALA A 328 -22.70 -13.34 5.04
C ALA A 328 -23.17 -12.05 5.73
N THR A 329 -22.24 -11.16 6.06
CA THR A 329 -22.54 -9.86 6.68
C THR A 329 -23.43 -8.99 5.80
N VAL A 330 -23.12 -8.87 4.51
CA VAL A 330 -23.94 -8.14 3.54
C VAL A 330 -25.34 -8.76 3.44
N GLY A 331 -25.43 -10.09 3.45
CA GLY A 331 -26.70 -10.83 3.52
C GLY A 331 -27.55 -10.43 4.74
N VAL A 332 -26.92 -10.33 5.91
CA VAL A 332 -27.59 -9.92 7.15
C VAL A 332 -28.02 -8.45 7.13
N CYS A 333 -27.16 -7.56 6.63
CA CYS A 333 -27.35 -6.12 6.73
C CYS A 333 -28.25 -5.53 5.65
N CYS A 334 -28.36 -6.18 4.49
CA CYS A 334 -29.11 -5.66 3.34
C CYS A 334 -30.47 -6.32 3.15
N PHE A 335 -30.70 -7.53 3.68
CA PHE A 335 -31.93 -8.28 3.44
C PHE A 335 -32.78 -8.48 4.71
N PRO A 336 -34.12 -8.33 4.62
CA PRO A 336 -35.02 -8.36 5.78
C PRO A 336 -35.40 -9.77 6.26
N TYR A 337 -34.52 -10.77 6.12
CA TYR A 337 -34.86 -12.15 6.50
C TYR A 337 -35.30 -12.26 7.97
N TYR A 338 -34.65 -11.53 8.87
CA TYR A 338 -34.99 -11.52 10.30
C TYR A 338 -36.35 -10.88 10.59
N GLN A 339 -36.72 -9.84 9.83
CA GLN A 339 -38.04 -9.22 9.94
C GLN A 339 -39.14 -10.19 9.49
N LEU A 340 -38.87 -10.99 8.45
CA LEU A 340 -39.81 -11.99 7.94
C LEU A 340 -39.95 -13.21 8.86
N VAL A 341 -38.88 -13.61 9.55
CA VAL A 341 -38.83 -14.84 10.36
C VAL A 341 -39.10 -14.59 11.85
N PHE A 342 -38.61 -13.48 12.39
CA PHE A 342 -38.62 -13.17 13.82
C PHE A 342 -39.37 -11.88 14.15
N GLU A 343 -40.03 -11.25 13.17
CA GLU A 343 -40.77 -9.98 13.33
C GLU A 343 -39.94 -8.85 13.98
N THR A 344 -38.62 -8.94 13.88
CA THR A 344 -37.65 -8.01 14.48
C THR A 344 -36.67 -7.53 13.41
N ASP A 345 -36.36 -6.23 13.43
CA ASP A 345 -35.42 -5.65 12.49
C ASP A 345 -34.00 -5.56 13.08
N LEU A 346 -32.99 -5.57 12.19
CA LEU A 346 -31.60 -5.38 12.57
C LEU A 346 -31.40 -3.94 13.02
N THR A 347 -31.16 -3.73 14.31
CA THR A 347 -30.93 -2.38 14.82
C THR A 347 -29.61 -1.82 14.31
N ARG A 348 -29.56 -0.48 14.18
CA ARG A 348 -28.37 0.28 13.79
C ARG A 348 -27.14 -0.09 14.63
N ASP A 349 -27.28 -0.21 15.95
CA ASP A 349 -26.17 -0.58 16.83
C ASP A 349 -25.66 -2.00 16.59
N VAL A 350 -26.54 -2.96 16.28
CA VAL A 350 -26.12 -4.33 15.95
C VAL A 350 -25.34 -4.35 14.64
N GLU A 351 -25.79 -3.64 13.60
CA GLU A 351 -25.03 -3.53 12.34
C GLU A 351 -23.63 -2.92 12.57
N ARG A 352 -23.53 -1.88 13.40
CA ARG A 352 -22.23 -1.29 13.80
C ARG A 352 -21.33 -2.34 14.45
N TRP A 353 -21.81 -3.07 15.46
CA TRP A 353 -21.01 -4.11 16.12
C TRP A 353 -20.58 -5.23 15.17
N ILE A 354 -21.45 -5.62 14.22
CA ILE A 354 -21.11 -6.58 13.17
C ILE A 354 -19.94 -6.06 12.31
N VAL A 355 -20.00 -4.80 11.88
CA VAL A 355 -18.96 -4.18 11.04
C VAL A 355 -17.63 -4.10 11.80
N HIS A 356 -17.65 -3.69 13.07
CA HIS A 356 -16.45 -3.70 13.91
C HIS A 356 -15.87 -5.10 14.09
N GLY A 357 -16.72 -6.09 14.41
CA GLY A 357 -16.32 -7.47 14.58
C GLY A 357 -15.70 -8.07 13.31
N LEU A 358 -16.34 -7.84 12.16
CA LEU A 358 -15.82 -8.27 10.86
C LEU A 358 -14.48 -7.59 10.53
N THR A 359 -14.35 -6.30 10.80
CA THR A 359 -13.12 -5.54 10.58
C THR A 359 -11.97 -6.10 11.42
N ILE A 360 -12.21 -6.34 12.72
CA ILE A 360 -11.22 -6.94 13.62
C ILE A 360 -10.83 -8.33 13.11
N PHE A 361 -11.81 -9.17 12.77
CA PHE A 361 -11.56 -10.51 12.24
C PHE A 361 -10.71 -10.48 10.96
N CYS A 362 -11.10 -9.68 9.97
CA CYS A 362 -10.37 -9.56 8.70
C CYS A 362 -8.96 -9.00 8.91
N THR A 363 -8.78 -8.05 9.83
CA THR A 363 -7.47 -7.45 10.16
C THR A 363 -6.55 -8.49 10.78
N LEU A 364 -7.03 -9.23 11.79
CA LEU A 364 -6.25 -10.30 12.43
C LEU A 364 -5.91 -11.41 11.43
N ALA A 365 -6.85 -11.79 10.57
CA ALA A 365 -6.61 -12.79 9.53
C ALA A 365 -5.58 -12.31 8.50
N HIS A 366 -5.61 -11.03 8.12
CA HIS A 366 -4.61 -10.44 7.23
C HIS A 366 -3.22 -10.39 7.88
N TRP A 367 -3.11 -9.97 9.15
CA TRP A 367 -1.84 -9.96 9.88
C TRP A 367 -1.26 -11.37 10.04
N HIS A 368 -2.11 -12.34 10.37
CA HIS A 368 -1.68 -13.74 10.47
C HIS A 368 -1.20 -14.28 9.12
N TYR A 369 -1.88 -13.95 8.01
CA TYR A 369 -1.43 -14.27 6.65
C TYR A 369 -0.06 -13.65 6.34
N GLY A 370 0.11 -12.34 6.58
CA GLY A 370 1.37 -11.63 6.32
C GLY A 370 2.53 -12.20 7.14
N TYR A 371 2.33 -12.42 8.44
CA TYR A 371 3.31 -13.06 9.30
C TYR A 371 3.67 -14.47 8.82
N GLY A 372 2.67 -15.30 8.51
CA GLY A 372 2.87 -16.67 8.06
C GLY A 372 3.68 -16.74 6.76
N VAL A 373 3.30 -15.97 5.74
CA VAL A 373 4.01 -15.93 4.46
C VAL A 373 5.45 -15.43 4.62
N VAL A 374 5.67 -14.35 5.38
CA VAL A 374 7.02 -13.83 5.65
C VAL A 374 7.87 -14.85 6.40
N SER A 375 7.30 -15.53 7.41
CA SER A 375 8.00 -16.56 8.18
C SER A 375 8.38 -17.75 7.29
N GLU A 376 7.45 -18.27 6.50
CA GLU A 376 7.69 -19.39 5.59
C GLU A 376 8.77 -19.07 4.55
N MET A 377 8.80 -17.85 4.01
CA MET A 377 9.86 -17.40 3.12
C MET A 377 11.21 -17.26 3.84
N CYS A 378 11.22 -16.70 5.05
CA CYS A 378 12.44 -16.60 5.86
C CYS A 378 13.04 -17.98 6.14
N ASP A 379 12.19 -18.94 6.49
CA ASP A 379 12.59 -20.32 6.77
C ASP A 379 13.13 -21.01 5.51
N HIS A 380 12.44 -20.86 4.37
CA HIS A 380 12.85 -21.44 3.09
C HIS A 380 14.18 -20.89 2.56
N PHE A 381 14.38 -19.57 2.64
CA PHE A 381 15.62 -18.92 2.17
C PHE A 381 16.73 -18.88 3.23
N HIS A 382 16.47 -19.35 4.46
CA HIS A 382 17.39 -19.27 5.59
C HIS A 382 17.87 -17.84 5.88
N ILE A 383 16.95 -16.88 5.82
CA ILE A 383 17.21 -15.46 6.08
C ILE A 383 16.37 -14.95 7.26
N ARG A 384 16.68 -13.74 7.72
CA ARG A 384 15.91 -13.04 8.76
C ARG A 384 15.36 -11.75 8.16
N CYS A 385 14.05 -11.55 8.23
CA CYS A 385 13.35 -10.42 7.60
C CYS A 385 14.00 -9.05 7.90
N PHE A 386 14.39 -8.79 9.16
CA PHE A 386 14.90 -7.50 9.60
C PHE A 386 16.41 -7.47 9.88
N LYS A 387 17.20 -8.42 9.35
CA LYS A 387 18.65 -8.47 9.60
C LYS A 387 19.45 -8.74 8.34
N VAL A 388 20.45 -7.90 8.08
CA VAL A 388 21.45 -8.13 7.03
C VAL A 388 22.46 -9.16 7.53
N ARG A 389 22.68 -10.23 6.75
CA ARG A 389 23.75 -11.19 7.02
C ARG A 389 25.07 -10.56 6.59
N GLN A 390 25.97 -10.29 7.54
CA GLN A 390 27.32 -9.87 7.20
C GLN A 390 28.04 -11.05 6.52
N SER A 391 28.38 -10.89 5.24
CA SER A 391 29.26 -11.85 4.58
C SER A 391 30.67 -11.76 5.18
N SER A 392 31.31 -12.91 5.42
CA SER A 392 32.68 -13.01 5.94
C SER A 392 33.71 -12.28 5.06
N SER A 393 33.37 -12.08 3.77
CA SER A 393 34.16 -11.31 2.80
C SER A 393 34.11 -9.80 3.03
N GLN A 394 33.01 -9.23 3.53
CA GLN A 394 32.92 -7.81 3.89
C GLN A 394 33.65 -7.48 5.19
N ALA A 395 33.63 -8.39 6.17
CA ALA A 395 34.45 -8.25 7.38
C ALA A 395 35.94 -8.24 7.03
N GLY A 396 36.37 -9.07 6.06
CA GLY A 396 37.74 -9.07 5.54
C GLY A 396 38.11 -7.79 4.79
N SER A 397 37.22 -7.24 3.97
CA SER A 397 37.48 -5.98 3.26
C SER A 397 37.55 -4.78 4.20
N ASP A 398 36.67 -4.72 5.21
CA ASP A 398 36.65 -3.63 6.19
C ASP A 398 37.86 -3.72 7.13
N LEU A 399 38.29 -4.93 7.53
CA LEU A 399 39.56 -5.11 8.27
C LEU A 399 40.76 -4.69 7.42
N THR A 400 40.79 -5.07 6.14
CA THR A 400 41.90 -4.74 5.24
C THR A 400 41.97 -3.23 5.00
N HIS A 401 40.83 -2.57 4.86
CA HIS A 401 40.75 -1.12 4.71
C HIS A 401 41.14 -0.37 5.99
N GLN A 402 40.80 -0.89 7.18
CA GLN A 402 41.27 -0.38 8.47
C GLN A 402 42.77 -0.60 8.71
N LEU A 403 43.30 -1.76 8.30
CA LEU A 403 44.74 -2.07 8.39
C LEU A 403 45.57 -1.21 7.43
N LEU A 404 45.08 -0.96 6.21
CA LEU A 404 45.73 -0.05 5.26
C LEU A 404 45.71 1.42 5.73
N GLN A 405 44.63 1.85 6.41
CA GLN A 405 44.57 3.18 7.02
C GLN A 405 45.49 3.32 8.25
N ASN A 406 45.69 2.25 9.03
CA ASN A 406 46.62 2.26 10.15
C ASN A 406 48.09 2.16 9.72
N ASN A 407 48.41 1.40 8.67
CA ASN A 407 49.79 1.30 8.15
C ASN A 407 50.29 2.61 7.50
N ASN A 408 49.40 3.42 6.95
CA ASN A 408 49.77 4.74 6.40
C ASN A 408 50.05 5.81 7.48
N LYS A 409 49.89 5.50 8.78
CA LYS A 409 50.26 6.39 9.90
C LYS A 409 51.68 6.16 10.44
N VAL A 410 52.41 5.15 9.97
CA VAL A 410 53.81 4.92 10.36
C VAL A 410 54.74 5.42 9.25
N LYS A 411 55.16 6.69 9.33
CA LYS A 411 56.22 7.23 8.48
C LYS A 411 57.58 6.66 8.91
N PRO A 412 58.48 6.28 7.98
CA PRO A 412 59.85 5.90 8.33
C PRO A 412 60.68 7.15 8.67
N GLN A 413 61.28 7.15 9.86
CA GLN A 413 62.33 8.08 10.25
C GLN A 413 63.54 7.89 9.32
N LYS A 414 63.91 8.96 8.63
CA LYS A 414 65.05 9.03 7.70
C LYS A 414 66.37 8.79 8.43
N SER A 415 67.19 7.88 7.91
CA SER A 415 68.62 7.82 8.21
C SER A 415 69.31 9.03 7.57
N HIS A 416 70.02 9.80 8.39
CA HIS A 416 70.97 10.80 7.93
C HIS A 416 72.35 10.15 7.78
N SER A 417 72.85 10.11 6.56
CA SER A 417 74.27 9.98 6.26
C SER A 417 74.84 11.38 5.99
N ASN A 418 75.70 11.83 6.89
CA ASN A 418 76.92 12.59 6.60
C ASN A 418 77.90 12.30 7.74
#